data_AF-A0A0W8FPT2-F1
#
_entry.id   AF-A0A0W8FPT2-F1
#
_cell.length_a   1.000
_cell.length_b   1.000
_cell.length_c   1.000
_cell.angle_alpha   90.00
_cell.angle_beta   90.00
_cell.angle_gamma   90.00
#
_symmetry.space_group_name_H-M   'P 1'
#
loop_
_entity.id
_entity.type
_entity.pdbx_description
1 polymer ?
#
loop_
_entity_poly.entity_id
_entity_poly.type
_entity_poly.pdbx_seq_one_letter_code
_entity_poly.pdbx_strand_id
1 'polypeptide(L)'
;MESFSLGSVLKIVSDFGTIGLIIFLWWQDNRRIENILEKNSKDMAAVLDRYSKDMAEQRKMYESNVSLCKDFASVTNDLRDIVTLNIQTMTECKDSINQNQFCPVIRISKKKAMRLVMDEESVGG
;
A
#
# COMPACT_ATOMS: atom_id res chain seq x y z
N MET A 1 -32.94 22.56 33.47
CA MET A 1 -32.33 23.50 34.43
C MET A 1 -33.48 24.25 35.08
N GLU A 2 -34.09 23.62 36.07
CA GLU A 2 -35.24 24.19 36.78
C GLU A 2 -34.75 24.90 38.04
N SER A 3 -35.38 26.04 38.30
CA SER A 3 -35.14 26.96 39.39
C SER A 3 -34.97 26.26 40.74
N PHE A 4 -33.73 26.06 41.17
CA PHE A 4 -33.43 25.86 42.58
C PHE A 4 -33.89 27.12 43.30
N SER A 5 -35.07 27.01 43.89
CA SER A 5 -35.79 28.05 44.62
C SER A 5 -34.84 28.87 45.48
N LEU A 6 -34.73 30.16 45.16
CA LEU A 6 -34.00 31.14 45.96
C LEU A 6 -34.39 31.07 47.44
N GLY A 7 -35.63 30.65 47.76
CA GLY A 7 -36.12 30.45 49.12
C GLY A 7 -35.49 29.25 49.85
N SER A 8 -35.12 28.18 49.15
CA SER A 8 -34.39 27.05 49.75
C SER A 8 -32.94 27.41 50.04
N VAL A 9 -32.33 28.21 49.17
CA VAL A 9 -30.98 28.75 49.36
C VAL A 9 -30.95 29.69 50.57
N LEU A 10 -31.93 30.59 50.69
CA LEU A 10 -32.02 31.56 51.79
C LEU A 10 -32.17 30.90 53.17
N LYS A 11 -32.93 29.80 53.25
CA LYS A 11 -33.08 29.02 54.51
C LYS A 11 -31.78 28.33 54.93
N ILE A 12 -31.02 27.81 53.98
CA ILE A 12 -29.72 27.18 54.24
C ILE A 12 -28.69 28.24 54.69
N VAL A 13 -28.72 29.45 54.11
CA VAL A 13 -27.85 30.57 54.52
C VAL A 13 -28.15 31.03 55.95
N SER A 14 -29.42 31.02 56.36
CA SER A 14 -29.85 31.44 57.71
C SER A 14 -29.36 30.48 58.80
N ASP A 15 -29.41 29.17 58.57
CA ASP A 15 -29.13 28.17 59.60
C ASP A 15 -27.65 27.69 59.62
N PHE A 16 -26.94 27.76 58.49
CA PHE A 16 -25.56 27.26 58.34
C PHE A 16 -24.52 28.33 57.94
N GLY A 17 -24.95 29.59 57.77
CA GLY A 17 -24.10 30.70 57.36
C GLY A 17 -23.52 30.56 55.94
N THR A 18 -22.61 31.46 55.58
CA THR A 18 -21.90 31.46 54.27
C THR A 18 -21.03 30.23 54.06
N ILE A 19 -20.58 29.59 55.15
CA ILE A 19 -19.72 28.40 55.13
C ILE A 19 -20.47 27.18 54.58
N GLY A 20 -21.73 26.97 54.98
CA GLY A 20 -22.54 25.87 54.46
C GLY A 20 -22.81 25.99 52.96
N LEU A 21 -22.97 27.22 52.46
CA LEU A 21 -23.16 27.50 51.04
C LEU A 21 -21.92 27.12 50.20
N ILE A 22 -20.72 27.42 50.70
CA ILE A 22 -19.46 27.07 50.03
C ILE A 22 -19.31 25.55 49.94
N ILE A 23 -19.58 24.82 51.02
CA ILE A 23 -19.50 23.35 51.04
C ILE A 23 -20.55 22.74 50.09
N PHE A 24 -21.77 23.27 50.07
CA PHE A 24 -22.82 22.78 49.18
C PHE A 24 -22.50 23.04 47.71
N LEU A 25 -22.00 24.24 47.37
CA LEU A 25 -21.54 24.56 46.02
C LEU A 25 -20.38 23.67 45.59
N TRP A 26 -19.40 23.45 46.48
CA TRP A 26 -18.28 22.56 46.23
C TRP A 26 -18.74 21.11 46.03
N TRP A 27 -19.67 20.62 46.85
CA TRP A 27 -20.25 19.28 46.69
C TRP A 27 -21.01 19.11 45.37
N GLN A 28 -21.81 20.12 45.01
CA GLN A 28 -22.57 20.11 43.76
C GLN A 28 -21.64 20.16 42.54
N ASP A 29 -20.58 20.96 42.60
CA ASP A 29 -19.60 21.09 41.52
C ASP A 29 -18.72 19.84 41.39
N ASN A 30 -18.21 19.31 42.51
CA ASN A 30 -17.42 18.08 42.54
C ASN A 30 -18.21 16.89 41.96
N ARG A 31 -19.51 16.79 42.27
CA ARG A 31 -20.38 15.76 41.70
C ARG A 31 -20.62 15.94 40.19
N ARG A 32 -20.58 17.17 39.66
CA ARG A 32 -20.65 17.39 38.20
C ARG A 32 -19.35 17.02 37.52
N ILE A 33 -18.21 17.35 38.12
CA ILE A 33 -16.88 17.05 37.59
C ILE A 33 -16.68 15.54 37.45
N GLU A 34 -17.05 14.74 38.46
CA GLU A 34 -16.94 13.27 38.40
C GLU A 34 -17.73 12.67 37.22
N ASN A 35 -18.96 13.14 37.00
CA ASN A 35 -19.80 12.67 35.88
C ASN A 35 -19.22 13.05 34.51
N ILE A 36 -18.56 14.20 34.40
CA ILE A 36 -17.90 14.64 33.17
C ILE A 36 -16.63 13.82 32.93
N LEU A 37 -15.84 13.56 33.98
CA LEU A 37 -14.63 12.76 33.90
C LEU A 37 -14.93 11.33 33.48
N GLU A 38 -15.98 10.73 34.04
CA GLU A 38 -16.39 9.37 33.70
C GLU A 38 -16.83 9.27 32.23
N LYS A 39 -17.59 10.24 31.72
CA LYS A 39 -17.98 10.30 30.31
C LYS A 39 -16.77 10.45 29.39
N ASN A 40 -15.89 11.41 29.69
CA ASN A 40 -14.67 11.64 28.92
C ASN A 40 -13.78 10.38 28.90
N SER A 41 -13.69 9.65 30.01
CA SER A 41 -12.91 8.40 30.07
C SER A 41 -13.48 7.30 29.17
N LYS A 42 -14.81 7.15 29.13
CA LYS A 42 -15.50 6.17 28.28
C LYS A 42 -15.39 6.53 26.81
N ASP A 43 -15.55 7.81 26.47
CA ASP A 43 -15.41 8.30 25.10
C ASP A 43 -13.96 8.10 24.61
N MET A 44 -12.97 8.37 25.47
CA MET A 44 -11.56 8.14 25.14
C MET A 44 -11.27 6.64 24.87
N ALA A 45 -11.83 5.75 25.69
CA ALA A 45 -11.68 4.31 25.48
C ALA A 45 -12.33 3.84 24.17
N ALA A 46 -13.51 4.37 23.84
CA ALA A 46 -14.19 4.06 22.58
C ALA A 46 -13.42 4.58 21.35
N VAL A 47 -12.81 5.76 21.44
CA VAL A 47 -11.96 6.30 20.37
C VAL A 47 -10.71 5.44 20.19
N LEU A 48 -10.07 5.01 21.28
CA LEU A 48 -8.88 4.17 21.21
C LEU A 48 -9.18 2.79 20.59
N ASP A 49 -10.33 2.19 20.94
CA ASP A 49 -10.78 0.93 20.35
C ASP A 49 -10.99 1.05 18.84
N ARG A 50 -11.66 2.12 18.38
CA ARG A 50 -11.84 2.40 16.95
C ARG A 50 -10.51 2.60 16.25
N TYR A 51 -9.63 3.41 16.83
CA TYR A 51 -8.29 3.63 16.28
C TYR A 51 -7.50 2.33 16.15
N SER A 52 -7.57 1.44 17.15
CA SER A 52 -6.88 0.15 17.10
C SER A 52 -7.40 -0.74 15.97
N LYS A 53 -8.71 -0.73 15.70
CA LYS A 53 -9.35 -1.47 14.61
C LYS A 53 -8.96 -0.92 13.26
N ASP A 54 -8.99 0.40 13.09
CA ASP A 54 -8.59 1.08 11.86
C ASP A 54 -7.12 0.80 11.55
N MET A 55 -6.24 0.82 12.56
CA MET A 55 -4.82 0.48 12.40
C MET A 55 -4.61 -0.99 11.99
N ALA A 56 -5.38 -1.91 12.56
CA ALA A 56 -5.32 -3.33 12.18
C ALA A 56 -5.81 -3.56 10.73
N GLU A 57 -6.85 -2.85 10.31
CA GLU A 57 -7.35 -2.89 8.93
C GLU A 57 -6.34 -2.30 7.94
N GLN A 58 -5.77 -1.14 8.25
CA GLN A 58 -4.70 -0.52 7.45
C GLN A 58 -3.52 -1.47 7.27
N ARG A 59 -3.08 -2.13 8.35
CA ARG A 59 -2.01 -3.12 8.28
C ARG A 59 -2.34 -4.27 7.31
N LYS A 60 -3.57 -4.81 7.36
CA LYS A 60 -4.01 -5.85 6.42
C LYS A 60 -4.03 -5.36 4.98
N MET A 61 -4.47 -4.12 4.73
CA MET A 61 -4.44 -3.53 3.40
C MET A 61 -3.00 -3.43 2.86
N TYR A 62 -2.05 -2.98 3.68
CA TYR A 62 -0.64 -2.93 3.28
C TYR A 62 -0.06 -4.33 3.02
N GLU A 63 -0.37 -5.31 3.88
CA GLU A 63 0.07 -6.70 3.68
C GLU A 63 -0.47 -7.28 2.36
N SER A 64 -1.75 -7.03 2.04
CA SER A 64 -2.38 -7.46 0.78
C SER A 64 -1.82 -6.73 -0.45
N ASN A 65 -1.47 -5.45 -0.32
CA ASN A 65 -0.86 -4.71 -1.43
C ASN A 65 0.56 -5.22 -1.71
N VAL A 66 1.31 -5.58 -0.66
CA VAL A 66 2.64 -6.18 -0.82
C VAL A 66 2.55 -7.56 -1.48
N SER A 67 1.57 -8.40 -1.13
CA SER A 67 1.39 -9.67 -1.83
C SER A 67 1.05 -9.46 -3.29
N LEU A 68 0.16 -8.52 -3.62
CA LEU A 68 -0.19 -8.18 -4.99
C LEU A 68 1.04 -7.77 -5.82
N CYS A 69 1.91 -6.91 -5.26
CA CYS A 69 3.15 -6.51 -5.94
C CYS A 69 4.11 -7.68 -6.15
N LYS A 70 4.19 -8.62 -5.21
CA LYS A 70 5.01 -9.84 -5.35
C LYS A 70 4.48 -10.73 -6.47
N ASP A 71 3.17 -10.92 -6.54
CA ASP A 71 2.53 -11.74 -7.57
C ASP A 71 2.75 -11.13 -8.96
N PHE A 72 2.57 -9.81 -9.10
CA PHE A 72 2.88 -9.11 -10.35
C PHE A 72 4.36 -9.22 -10.74
N ALA A 73 5.27 -9.12 -9.78
CA ALA A 73 6.71 -9.29 -10.05
C ALA A 73 7.01 -10.72 -10.55
N SER A 74 6.38 -11.74 -9.96
CA SER A 74 6.53 -13.14 -10.42
C SER A 74 6.04 -13.30 -11.85
N VAL A 75 4.81 -12.87 -12.16
CA VAL A 75 4.23 -12.96 -13.49
C VAL A 75 5.07 -12.23 -14.54
N THR A 76 5.61 -11.07 -14.18
CA THR A 76 6.47 -10.29 -15.08
C THR A 76 7.80 -10.99 -15.38
N ASN A 77 8.40 -11.66 -14.38
CA ASN A 77 9.60 -12.47 -14.60
C ASN A 77 9.32 -13.66 -15.52
N ASP A 78 8.23 -14.39 -15.28
CA ASP A 78 7.83 -15.51 -16.12
C ASP A 78 7.58 -15.06 -17.57
N LEU A 79 6.90 -13.92 -17.75
CA LEU A 79 6.67 -13.34 -19.07
C LEU A 79 7.97 -12.95 -19.77
N ARG A 80 8.92 -12.34 -19.04
CA ARG A 80 10.23 -12.00 -19.58
C ARG A 80 10.95 -13.25 -20.07
N ASP A 81 10.91 -14.33 -19.30
CA ASP A 81 11.60 -15.57 -19.65
C ASP A 81 10.97 -16.23 -20.89
N ILE A 82 9.63 -16.20 -21.02
CA ILE A 82 8.91 -16.63 -22.24
C ILE A 82 9.33 -15.78 -23.46
N VAL A 83 9.42 -14.46 -23.30
CA VAL A 83 9.84 -13.56 -24.38
C VAL A 83 11.27 -13.85 -24.80
N THR A 84 12.19 -14.05 -23.85
CA THR A 84 13.58 -14.41 -24.14
C THR A 84 13.66 -15.73 -24.89
N LEU A 85 12.93 -16.76 -24.45
CA LEU A 85 12.87 -18.05 -25.14
C LEU A 85 12.39 -17.90 -26.58
N ASN A 86 11.28 -17.18 -26.79
CA ASN A 86 10.74 -16.94 -28.13
C ASN A 86 11.73 -16.21 -29.05
N ILE A 87 12.46 -15.22 -28.53
CA ILE A 87 13.49 -14.51 -29.30
C ILE A 87 14.63 -15.45 -29.67
N GLN A 88 15.10 -16.30 -28.75
CA GLN A 88 16.14 -17.29 -29.01
C GLN A 88 15.70 -18.28 -30.09
N THR A 89 14.53 -18.90 -29.95
CA THR A 89 13.98 -19.83 -30.95
C THR A 89 13.78 -19.16 -32.31
N MET A 90 13.34 -17.91 -32.35
CA MET A 90 13.20 -17.17 -33.61
C MET A 90 14.56 -16.87 -34.26
N THR A 91 15.58 -16.61 -33.44
CA THR A 91 16.95 -16.39 -33.91
C THR A 91 17.53 -17.68 -34.49
N GLU A 92 17.36 -18.80 -33.80
CA GLU A 92 17.76 -20.13 -34.29
C GLU A 92 17.03 -20.50 -35.59
N CYS A 93 15.73 -20.20 -35.69
CA CYS A 93 14.95 -20.40 -36.91
C CYS A 93 15.48 -19.55 -38.06
N LYS A 94 15.74 -18.26 -37.81
CA LYS A 94 16.35 -17.35 -38.79
C LYS A 94 17.71 -17.85 -39.25
N ASP A 95 18.56 -18.30 -38.34
CA ASP A 95 19.89 -18.80 -38.65
C ASP A 95 19.82 -20.10 -39.45
N SER A 96 18.90 -21.00 -39.08
CA SER A 96 18.63 -22.23 -39.83
C SER A 96 18.19 -21.93 -41.27
N ILE A 97 17.36 -20.90 -41.48
CA ILE A 97 16.95 -20.45 -42.82
C ILE A 97 18.14 -19.86 -43.59
N ASN A 98 18.96 -19.03 -42.94
CA ASN A 98 20.10 -18.37 -43.58
C ASN A 98 21.23 -19.34 -43.92
N GLN A 99 21.41 -20.40 -43.13
CA GLN A 99 22.42 -21.43 -43.37
C GLN A 99 21.90 -22.56 -44.27
N ASN A 100 20.62 -22.51 -44.66
CA ASN A 100 20.01 -23.56 -45.46
C ASN A 100 20.62 -23.60 -46.87
N GLN A 101 21.42 -24.63 -47.14
CA GLN A 101 22.03 -24.87 -48.45
C GLN A 101 21.02 -25.26 -49.54
N PHE A 102 19.82 -25.69 -49.15
CA PHE A 102 18.72 -25.99 -50.06
C PHE A 102 17.98 -24.72 -50.50
N CYS A 103 18.19 -23.58 -49.84
CA CYS A 103 17.62 -22.31 -50.27
C CYS A 103 18.35 -21.80 -51.54
N PRO A 104 17.64 -21.61 -52.67
CA PRO A 104 18.25 -21.17 -53.92
C PRO A 104 18.96 -19.81 -53.77
N VAL A 105 18.38 -18.90 -53.00
CA VAL A 105 18.88 -17.53 -52.79
C VAL A 105 20.23 -17.56 -52.07
N ILE A 106 20.33 -18.30 -50.96
CA ILE A 106 21.57 -18.48 -50.18
C ILE A 106 22.65 -19.18 -51.03
N ARG A 107 22.25 -20.20 -51.80
CA ARG A 107 23.19 -20.97 -52.64
C ARG A 107 23.78 -20.12 -53.76
N ILE A 108 22.97 -19.29 -54.40
CA ILE A 108 23.42 -18.40 -55.49
C ILE A 108 24.33 -17.30 -54.92
N SER A 109 23.98 -16.72 -53.77
CA SER A 109 24.82 -15.70 -53.12
C SER A 109 26.17 -16.26 -52.69
N LYS A 110 26.22 -17.45 -52.07
CA LYS A 110 27.47 -18.13 -51.69
C LYS A 110 28.36 -18.45 -52.90
N LYS A 111 27.78 -18.95 -54.00
CA LYS A 111 28.53 -19.19 -55.25
C LYS A 111 29.10 -17.90 -55.85
N LYS A 112 28.33 -16.80 -55.81
CA LYS A 112 28.78 -15.50 -56.31
C LYS A 112 29.91 -14.92 -55.46
N ALA A 113 29.78 -15.00 -54.14
CA ALA A 113 30.85 -14.61 -53.21
C ALA A 113 32.14 -15.42 -53.42
N MET A 114 32.01 -16.74 -53.63
CA MET A 114 33.16 -17.60 -53.86
C MET A 114 33.90 -17.28 -55.17
N ARG A 115 33.18 -16.91 -56.24
CA ARG A 115 33.84 -16.45 -57.48
C ARG A 115 34.67 -15.18 -57.29
N LEU A 116 34.14 -14.20 -56.57
CA LEU A 116 34.86 -12.93 -56.35
C LEU A 116 36.19 -13.13 -55.61
N VAL A 117 36.22 -14.03 -54.62
CA VAL A 117 37.46 -14.36 -53.88
C VAL A 117 38.48 -15.07 -54.78
N MET A 118 38.03 -16.01 -55.63
CA MET A 118 38.93 -16.69 -56.58
C MET A 118 39.50 -15.72 -57.63
N ASP A 119 38.70 -14.74 -58.05
CA ASP A 119 39.14 -13.70 -58.98
C ASP A 119 40.18 -12.77 -58.32
N GLU A 120 40.03 -12.41 -57.04
CA GLU A 120 41.02 -11.61 -56.28
C GLU A 120 42.35 -12.35 -56.05
N GLU A 121 42.31 -13.65 -55.69
CA GLU A 121 43.53 -14.45 -55.49
C GLU A 121 44.32 -14.65 -56.80
N SER A 122 43.65 -14.64 -57.95
CA SER A 122 44.29 -14.79 -59.27
C SER A 122 45.06 -13.56 -59.76
N VAL A 123 44.83 -12.39 -59.15
CA VAL A 123 45.44 -11.10 -59.54
C VAL A 123 46.61 -10.72 -58.62
N GLY A 124 46.77 -11.39 -57.47
CA GLY A 124 47.80 -11.10 -56.46
C GLY A 124 49.02 -12.04 -56.44
N GLY A 125 49.20 -12.92 -57.42
CA GLY A 125 50.32 -13.87 -57.53
C GLY A 125 51.30 -13.55 -58.65
#